data_AF-A0A7C5I3X5-F1
#
_entry.id   AF-A0A7C5I3X5-F1
#
_cell.length_a   1.000
_cell.length_b   1.000
_cell.length_c   1.000
_cell.angle_alpha   90.00
_cell.angle_beta   90.00
_cell.angle_gamma   90.00
#
_symmetry.space_group_name_H-M   'P 1'
#
loop_
_entity.id
_entity.type
_entity.pdbx_description
1 polymer ?
#
loop_
_entity_poly.entity_id
_entity_poly.type
_entity_poly.pdbx_seq_one_letter_code
_entity_poly.pdbx_strand_id
1 'polypeptide(L)' 'KDNIKDISPVMGGEDFTYYLQKIPGAFLFLGAGDGQEYSHHHPKFDIDERALCHGTALMTGLAYDFLKRPDRS' A
#
# COMPACT_ATOMS: atom_id res chain seq x y z
N LYS A 1 -8.98 -5.84 -12.47
CA LYS A 1 -9.79 -4.84 -11.72
C LYS A 1 -10.38 -5.45 -10.46
N ASP A 2 -10.64 -6.75 -10.45
CA ASP A 2 -11.28 -7.49 -9.36
C ASP A 2 -10.48 -7.54 -8.03
N ASN A 3 -9.20 -7.15 -8.06
CA ASN A 3 -8.30 -7.11 -6.90
C ASN A 3 -8.20 -5.71 -6.24
N ILE A 4 -9.06 -4.76 -6.64
CA ILE A 4 -9.10 -3.41 -6.07
C ILE A 4 -10.43 -3.24 -5.33
N LYS A 5 -10.36 -2.74 -4.10
CA LYS A 5 -11.54 -2.43 -3.28
C LYS A 5 -11.45 -1.00 -2.78
N ASP A 6 -12.57 -0.30 -2.83
CA ASP A 6 -12.69 0.99 -2.15
C ASP A 6 -12.68 0.77 -0.64
N ILE A 7 -11.99 1.64 0.07
CA ILE A 7 -11.95 1.64 1.54
C ILE A 7 -12.48 2.97 2.06
N SER A 8 -13.13 2.92 3.21
CA SER A 8 -13.44 4.15 3.96
C SER A 8 -12.15 4.79 4.48
N PRO A 9 -12.12 6.13 4.63
CA PRO A 9 -11.02 6.79 5.32
C PRO A 9 -10.78 6.19 6.71
N VAL A 10 -9.52 6.04 7.08
CA VAL A 10 -9.11 5.54 8.40
C VAL A 10 -8.71 6.71 9.30
N MET A 11 -8.98 6.59 10.59
CA MET A 11 -8.62 7.62 11.59
C MET A 11 -7.23 7.39 12.21
N GLY A 12 -6.46 6.41 11.70
CA GLY A 12 -5.10 6.15 12.14
C GLY A 12 -4.15 7.29 11.76
N GLY A 13 -3.27 7.67 12.69
CA GLY A 13 -2.20 8.62 12.40
C GLY A 13 -1.06 7.92 11.65
N GLU A 14 -0.65 8.48 10.51
CA GLU A 14 0.43 7.96 9.66
C GLU A 14 1.37 9.12 9.27
N ASP A 15 2.66 8.97 9.54
CA ASP A 15 3.63 10.06 9.34
C ASP A 15 4.00 10.27 7.87
N PHE A 16 3.69 9.29 7.01
CA PHE A 16 3.84 9.42 5.55
C PHE A 16 3.11 10.65 4.99
N THR A 17 2.06 11.10 5.67
CA THR A 17 1.31 12.32 5.34
C THR A 17 2.20 13.57 5.27
N TYR A 18 3.30 13.64 6.04
CA TYR A 18 4.24 14.76 5.97
C TYR A 18 4.92 14.87 4.59
N TYR A 19 5.17 13.75 3.90
CA TYR A 19 5.69 13.77 2.53
C TYR A 19 4.63 14.25 1.54
N LEU A 20 3.39 13.78 1.70
CA LEU A 20 2.27 14.15 0.84
C LEU A 20 1.88 15.64 0.92
N GLN A 21 2.26 16.32 2.01
CA GLN A 21 2.15 17.78 2.12
C GLN A 21 3.14 18.55 1.24
N LYS A 22 4.23 17.91 0.79
CA LYS A 22 5.33 18.58 0.07
C LYS A 22 5.36 18.25 -1.41
N ILE A 23 5.03 17.03 -1.78
CA ILE A 23 5.06 16.56 -3.17
C ILE A 23 3.81 15.74 -3.49
N PRO A 24 3.34 15.73 -4.75
CA PRO A 24 2.30 14.81 -5.17
C PRO A 24 2.72 13.36 -4.92
N GLY A 25 1.88 12.61 -4.22
CA GLY A 25 2.11 11.20 -3.93
C GLY A 25 0.80 10.50 -3.62
N ALA A 26 0.89 9.20 -3.36
CA ALA A 26 -0.24 8.35 -3.01
C ALA A 26 0.17 7.41 -1.88
N PHE A 27 -0.79 7.07 -1.02
CA PHE A 27 -0.68 6.02 -0.02
C PHE A 27 -1.70 4.94 -0.34
N LEU A 28 -1.30 3.68 -0.28
CA LEU A 28 -2.10 2.53 -0.71
C LEU A 28 -2.13 1.49 0.39
N PHE A 29 -3.26 0.82 0.56
CA PHE A 29 -3.36 -0.38 1.39
C PHE A 29 -3.19 -1.63 0.54
N LEU A 30 -2.31 -2.52 0.98
CA LEU A 30 -2.15 -3.86 0.41
C LEU A 30 -2.84 -4.86 1.32
N GLY A 31 -3.80 -5.62 0.79
CA GLY A 31 -4.44 -6.69 1.54
C GLY A 31 -3.45 -7.80 1.86
N ALA A 32 -3.23 -8.08 3.15
CA ALA A 32 -2.30 -9.10 3.64
C ALA A 32 -2.89 -9.95 4.78
N GLY A 33 -4.22 -10.02 4.89
CA GLY A 33 -4.87 -10.80 5.94
C GLY A 33 -4.62 -12.30 5.78
N ASP A 34 -4.29 -12.97 6.87
CA ASP A 34 -4.07 -14.43 6.99
C ASP A 34 -5.38 -15.24 7.14
N GLY A 35 -6.52 -14.55 7.17
CA GLY A 35 -7.85 -15.13 7.41
C GLY A 35 -8.32 -15.03 8.85
N GLN A 36 -7.48 -14.53 9.77
CA GLN A 36 -7.83 -14.25 11.15
C GLN A 36 -8.24 -12.79 11.35
N GLU A 37 -9.02 -12.52 12.40
CA GLU A 37 -9.52 -11.17 12.72
C GLU A 37 -8.68 -10.49 13.81
N TYR A 38 -7.35 -10.52 13.68
CA TYR A 38 -6.45 -9.75 14.57
C TYR A 38 -5.93 -8.50 13.85
N SER A 39 -6.27 -7.33 14.37
CA SER A 39 -5.86 -6.04 13.79
C SER A 39 -4.38 -5.73 14.04
N HIS A 40 -3.86 -4.71 13.33
CA HIS A 40 -2.58 -4.09 13.68
C HIS A 40 -2.53 -3.75 15.18
N HIS A 41 -1.34 -3.89 15.79
CA HIS A 41 -1.07 -3.73 17.23
C HIS A 41 -1.62 -4.81 18.18
N HIS A 42 -2.35 -5.81 17.69
CA HIS A 42 -2.78 -6.94 18.52
C HIS A 42 -1.62 -7.95 18.72
N PRO A 43 -1.43 -8.59 19.90
CA PRO A 43 -0.33 -9.56 20.12
C PRO A 43 -0.36 -10.82 19.25
N LYS A 44 -1.51 -11.10 18.64
CA LYS A 44 -1.73 -12.22 17.71
C LYS A 44 -1.84 -11.76 16.26
N PHE A 45 -1.50 -10.51 15.97
CA PHE A 45 -1.45 -10.01 14.61
C PHE A 45 -0.46 -10.84 13.80
N ASP A 46 -0.90 -11.26 12.60
CA ASP A 46 -0.09 -11.97 11.63
C ASP A 46 -0.56 -11.61 10.22
N ILE A 47 0.22 -12.01 9.21
CA ILE A 47 -0.02 -11.69 7.81
C ILE A 47 0.10 -12.92 6.91
N ASP A 48 -0.60 -12.90 5.77
CA ASP A 48 -0.32 -13.80 4.68
C ASP A 48 0.93 -13.34 3.91
N GLU A 49 2.07 -14.00 4.15
CA GLU A 49 3.36 -13.66 3.51
C GLU A 49 3.32 -13.74 1.97
N ARG A 50 2.34 -14.45 1.38
CA ARG A 50 2.14 -14.43 -0.08
C ARG A 50 1.86 -13.03 -0.62
N ALA A 51 1.34 -12.13 0.22
CA ALA A 51 1.13 -10.72 -0.11
C ALA A 51 2.43 -9.96 -0.39
N LEU A 52 3.58 -10.41 0.15
CA LEU A 52 4.86 -9.76 -0.06
C LEU A 52 5.25 -9.71 -1.55
N CYS A 53 5.02 -10.81 -2.28
CA CYS A 53 5.27 -10.85 -3.73
C CYS A 53 4.42 -9.83 -4.48
N HIS A 54 3.16 -9.64 -4.07
CA HIS A 54 2.28 -8.63 -4.66
C HIS A 54 2.74 -7.21 -4.34
N GLY A 55 3.17 -6.96 -3.10
CA GLY A 55 3.72 -5.67 -2.68
C GLY A 55 4.98 -5.29 -3.45
N THR A 56 5.92 -6.24 -3.62
CA THR A 56 7.11 -6.04 -4.44
C THR A 56 6.75 -5.72 -5.89
N ALA A 57 5.90 -6.54 -6.51
CA ALA A 57 5.49 -6.31 -7.90
C ALA A 57 4.79 -4.96 -8.10
N LEU A 58 3.93 -4.57 -7.16
CA LEU A 58 3.24 -3.27 -7.17
C LEU A 58 4.24 -2.11 -7.11
N MET A 59 5.13 -2.10 -6.12
CA MET A 59 6.09 -1.01 -5.93
C MET A 59 7.08 -0.92 -7.10
N THR A 60 7.60 -2.06 -7.57
CA THR A 60 8.50 -2.10 -8.73
C THR A 60 7.80 -1.65 -10.01
N GLY A 61 6.57 -2.11 -10.25
CA GLY A 61 5.78 -1.69 -11.42
C GLY A 61 5.49 -0.20 -11.40
N LEU A 62 5.06 0.35 -10.25
CA LEU A 62 4.80 1.78 -10.09
C LEU A 62 6.06 2.62 -10.36
N ALA A 63 7.21 2.23 -9.80
CA ALA A 63 8.46 2.94 -10.02
C ALA A 63 8.91 2.88 -11.49
N TYR A 64 8.85 1.69 -12.10
CA TYR A 64 9.22 1.47 -13.49
C TYR A 64 8.34 2.29 -14.45
N ASP A 65 7.02 2.21 -14.28
CA ASP A 65 6.07 2.94 -15.12
C ASP A 65 6.22 4.44 -14.94
N PHE A 66 6.45 4.91 -13.71
CA PHE A 66 6.68 6.32 -13.41
C PHE A 66 7.94 6.88 -14.09
N LEU A 67 9.04 6.12 -14.07
CA LEU A 67 10.30 6.52 -14.68
C LEU A 67 10.27 6.42 -16.22
N LYS A 68 9.41 5.57 -16.78
CA LYS A 68 9.25 5.40 -18.23
C LYS A 68 8.34 6.42 -18.90
N ARG A 69 7.68 7.30 -18.14
CA ARG A 69 6.74 8.25 -18.75
C ARG A 69 7.50 9.26 -19.63
N PRO A 70 7.06 9.46 -20.89
CA PRO A 70 7.76 10.30 -21.86
C PRO A 70 7.76 11.79 -21.51
N ASP A 71 6.92 12.24 -20.56
CA ASP A 71 6.86 13.60 -20.06
C ASP A 71 7.92 13.92 -18.97
N ARG A 72 8.83 12.97 -18.67
CA ARG A 72 9.87 13.11 -17.64
C ARG A 72 11.32 12.86 -18.12
N SER A 73 11.55 12.67 -19.43
CA SER A 73 12.90 12.63 -20.04
C SER A 73 13.35 13.98 -20.58
#